data_AF-A0A1V3XWM2-F1
#
_entry.id   AF-A0A1V3XWM2-F1
#
_cell.length_a   1.000
_cell.length_b   1.000
_cell.length_c   1.000
_cell.angle_alpha   90.00
_cell.angle_beta   90.00
_cell.angle_gamma   90.00
#
_symmetry.space_group_name_H-M   'P 1'
#
loop_
_entity.id
_entity.type
_entity.pdbx_description
1 polymer ?
#
loop_
_entity_poly.entity_id
_entity_poly.type
_entity_poly.pdbx_seq_one_letter_code
_entity_poly.pdbx_strand_id
1 'polypeptide(L)'
;MATQIAKALLDAPDFIRLGLMLALERRPTEPRARTMFLQVRAQAFGQLVENFREFTPGLTDAHAHQVATYAMAGADGLFIAKEVGGDAVDLVALFELHARAIYDMARRFVEERKKR
;
A
#
# COMPACT_ATOMS: atom_id res chain seq x y z
N MET A 1 1.13 -7.57 11.60
CA MET A 1 1.58 -6.81 10.43
C MET A 1 0.72 -5.59 10.15
N ALA A 2 -0.59 -5.69 9.92
CA ALA A 2 -1.44 -4.53 9.59
C ALA A 2 -1.35 -3.38 10.61
N THR A 3 -1.44 -3.69 11.90
CA THR A 3 -1.30 -2.71 13.00
C THR A 3 0.08 -2.06 13.05
N GLN A 4 1.15 -2.76 12.66
CA GLN A 4 2.51 -2.21 12.58
C GLN A 4 2.67 -1.26 11.39
N ILE A 5 2.05 -1.57 10.26
CA ILE A 5 2.01 -0.68 9.08
C ILE A 5 1.24 0.59 9.40
N ALA A 6 0.05 0.45 10.00
CA ALA A 6 -0.74 1.59 10.47
C ALA A 6 0.03 2.46 11.45
N LYS A 7 0.76 1.85 12.40
CA LYS A 7 1.60 2.56 13.36
C LYS A 7 2.77 3.28 12.69
N ALA A 8 3.49 2.63 11.77
CA ALA A 8 4.59 3.25 11.03
C ALA A 8 4.11 4.46 10.20
N LEU A 9 2.90 4.41 9.66
CA LEU A 9 2.25 5.53 8.98
C LEU A 9 1.91 6.69 9.94
N LEU A 10 1.45 6.37 11.15
CA LEU A 10 1.17 7.36 12.20
C LEU A 10 2.44 7.96 12.81
N ASP A 11 3.56 7.22 12.80
CA ASP A 11 4.84 7.67 13.36
C ASP A 11 5.59 8.65 12.42
N ALA A 12 5.28 8.64 11.12
CA ALA A 12 5.93 9.52 10.13
C ALA A 12 4.96 10.13 9.10
N PRO A 13 3.91 10.85 9.53
CA PRO A 13 2.86 11.35 8.65
C PRO A 13 3.38 12.41 7.65
N ASP A 14 4.34 13.24 8.07
CA ASP A 14 4.90 14.30 7.22
C ASP A 14 5.64 13.78 6.00
N PHE A 15 6.34 12.65 6.14
CA PHE A 15 7.03 12.01 5.02
C PHE A 15 6.03 11.56 3.95
N ILE A 16 4.94 10.92 4.37
CA ILE A 16 3.89 10.45 3.45
C ILE A 16 3.14 11.63 2.84
N ARG A 17 2.79 12.66 3.63
CA ARG A 17 2.10 13.86 3.15
C ARG A 17 2.91 14.58 2.06
N LEU A 18 4.18 14.88 2.35
CA LEU A 18 5.07 15.53 1.37
C LEU A 18 5.31 14.63 0.17
N GLY A 19 5.51 13.34 0.39
CA GLY A 19 5.72 12.36 -0.65
C GLY A 19 4.57 12.28 -1.65
N LEU A 20 3.34 12.15 -1.16
CA LEU A 20 2.13 12.10 -1.99
C LEU A 20 1.90 13.41 -2.75
N MET A 21 2.10 14.56 -2.09
CA MET A 21 2.01 15.87 -2.74
C MET A 21 3.02 15.98 -3.89
N LEU A 22 4.29 15.67 -3.62
CA LEU A 22 5.35 15.71 -4.63
C LEU A 22 5.06 14.74 -5.77
N ALA A 23 4.63 13.51 -5.47
CA ALA A 23 4.36 12.49 -6.48
C ALA A 23 3.34 12.92 -7.54
N LEU A 24 2.35 13.73 -7.13
CA LEU A 24 1.31 14.27 -8.02
C LEU A 24 1.71 15.58 -8.71
N GLU A 25 2.74 16.25 -8.21
CA GLU A 25 3.15 17.55 -8.71
C GLU A 25 3.79 17.47 -10.12
N ARG A 26 3.38 18.38 -11.01
CA ARG A 26 3.96 18.51 -12.36
C ARG A 26 4.78 19.78 -12.45
N ARG A 27 6.10 19.67 -12.20
CA ARG A 27 7.06 20.78 -12.33
C ARG A 27 7.97 20.59 -13.55
N PRO A 28 8.50 21.69 -14.14
CA PRO A 28 9.48 21.61 -15.23
C PRO A 28 10.84 21.02 -14.79
N THR A 29 11.14 21.00 -13.49
CA THR A 29 12.34 20.38 -12.93
C THR A 29 11.97 19.53 -11.71
N GLU A 30 12.48 18.31 -11.70
CA GLU A 30 12.17 17.29 -10.71
C GLU A 30 12.85 17.58 -9.35
N PRO A 31 12.10 17.72 -8.24
CA PRO A 31 12.70 17.88 -6.92
C PRO A 31 13.42 16.60 -6.47
N ARG A 32 14.63 16.71 -5.89
CA ARG A 32 15.34 15.56 -5.30
C ARG A 32 14.49 14.76 -4.31
N ALA A 33 13.65 15.45 -3.54
CA ALA A 33 12.74 14.83 -2.57
C ALA A 33 11.71 13.89 -3.23
N ARG A 34 11.23 14.20 -4.44
CA ARG A 34 10.34 13.30 -5.17
C ARG A 34 11.06 12.02 -5.57
N THR A 35 12.28 12.12 -6.07
CA THR A 35 13.10 10.94 -6.40
C THR A 35 13.29 10.04 -5.19
N MET A 36 13.62 10.62 -4.02
CA MET A 36 13.77 9.85 -2.78
C MET A 36 12.45 9.17 -2.36
N PHE A 37 11.32 9.89 -2.44
CA PHE A 37 10.01 9.30 -2.13
C PHE A 37 9.68 8.12 -3.05
N LEU A 38 9.92 8.27 -4.36
CA LEU A 38 9.66 7.20 -5.33
C LEU A 38 10.55 5.98 -5.09
N GLN A 39 11.80 6.15 -4.63
CA GLN A 39 12.68 5.05 -4.27
C GLN A 39 12.15 4.26 -3.06
N VAL A 40 11.77 4.96 -1.98
CA VAL A 40 11.17 4.32 -0.80
C VAL A 40 9.87 3.61 -1.17
N ARG A 41 9.05 4.24 -2.02
CA ARG A 41 7.80 3.67 -2.52
C ARG A 41 8.03 2.40 -3.35
N ALA A 42 9.06 2.38 -4.20
CA ALA A 42 9.43 1.20 -4.98
C ALA A 42 9.92 0.06 -4.07
N GLN A 43 10.68 0.37 -3.02
CA GLN A 43 11.11 -0.61 -2.02
C GLN A 43 9.91 -1.21 -1.27
N ALA A 44 8.98 -0.38 -0.81
CA ALA A 44 7.76 -0.83 -0.14
C ALA A 44 6.90 -1.72 -1.06
N PHE A 45 6.78 -1.34 -2.34
CA PHE A 45 6.10 -2.15 -3.34
C PHE A 45 6.76 -3.51 -3.53
N GLY A 46 8.10 -3.57 -3.67
CA GLY A 46 8.83 -4.83 -3.79
C GLY A 46 8.62 -5.74 -2.58
N GLN A 47 8.67 -5.19 -1.37
CA GLN A 47 8.38 -5.95 -0.14
C GLN A 47 6.95 -6.51 -0.12
N LEU A 48 5.96 -5.75 -0.59
CA LEU A 48 4.58 -6.24 -0.70
C LEU A 48 4.46 -7.40 -1.69
N VAL A 49 5.11 -7.31 -2.85
CA VAL A 49 5.13 -8.41 -3.84
C VAL A 49 5.71 -9.68 -3.24
N GLU A 50 6.85 -9.59 -2.55
CA GLU A 50 7.47 -10.74 -1.91
C GLU A 50 6.59 -11.33 -0.80
N ASN A 51 6.00 -10.49 0.05
CA ASN A 51 5.07 -10.94 1.09
C ASN A 51 3.88 -11.71 0.49
N PHE A 52 3.28 -11.22 -0.61
CA PHE A 52 2.17 -11.93 -1.24
C PHE A 52 2.58 -13.27 -1.85
N ARG A 53 3.79 -13.37 -2.42
CA ARG A 53 4.36 -14.64 -2.90
C ARG A 53 4.58 -15.63 -1.76
N GLU A 54 5.15 -15.17 -0.65
CA GLU A 54 5.46 -16.00 0.53
C GLU A 54 4.19 -16.50 1.22
N PHE A 55 3.25 -15.60 1.52
CA PHE A 55 2.04 -15.94 2.30
C PHE A 55 0.90 -16.53 1.46
N THR A 56 0.98 -16.45 0.13
CA THR A 56 -0.06 -17.01 -0.77
C THR A 56 0.56 -17.95 -1.82
N PRO A 57 1.02 -19.16 -1.42
CA PRO A 57 1.58 -20.13 -2.34
C PRO A 57 0.62 -20.42 -3.52
N GLY A 58 1.15 -20.39 -4.74
CA GLY A 58 0.38 -20.60 -5.97
C GLY A 58 -0.16 -19.32 -6.62
N LEU A 59 0.04 -18.15 -5.99
CA LEU A 59 -0.20 -16.86 -6.64
C LEU A 59 0.81 -16.66 -7.78
N THR A 60 0.33 -16.18 -8.93
CA THR A 60 1.23 -15.85 -10.06
C THR A 60 1.90 -14.51 -9.83
N ASP A 61 3.03 -14.27 -10.50
CA ASP A 61 3.72 -12.98 -10.45
C ASP A 61 2.81 -11.82 -10.86
N ALA A 62 2.04 -12.00 -11.94
CA ALA A 62 1.10 -10.98 -12.40
C ALA A 62 0.07 -10.62 -11.32
N HIS A 63 -0.51 -11.62 -10.64
CA HIS A 63 -1.46 -11.37 -9.56
C HIS A 63 -0.78 -10.79 -8.31
N ALA A 64 0.44 -11.21 -7.96
CA ALA A 64 1.19 -10.62 -6.86
C ALA A 64 1.45 -9.13 -7.10
N HIS A 65 1.90 -8.75 -8.30
CA HIS A 65 2.05 -7.36 -8.71
C HIS A 65 0.73 -6.58 -8.66
N GLN A 66 -0.37 -7.18 -9.14
CA GLN A 66 -1.68 -6.55 -9.13
C GLN A 66 -2.20 -6.29 -7.72
N VAL A 67 -2.15 -7.29 -6.82
CA VAL A 67 -2.60 -7.13 -5.43
C VAL A 67 -1.68 -6.18 -4.66
N ALA A 68 -0.36 -6.22 -4.87
CA ALA A 68 0.57 -5.26 -4.27
C ALA A 68 0.28 -3.82 -4.71
N THR A 69 -0.06 -3.62 -5.98
CA THR A 69 -0.44 -2.30 -6.52
C THR A 69 -1.72 -1.79 -5.83
N TYR A 70 -2.73 -2.66 -5.74
CA TYR A 70 -4.00 -2.33 -5.08
C TYR A 70 -3.81 -2.07 -3.57
N ALA A 71 -2.93 -2.85 -2.92
CA ALA A 71 -2.60 -2.67 -1.51
C ALA A 71 -1.95 -1.31 -1.23
N MET A 72 -0.98 -0.90 -2.05
CA MET A 72 -0.35 0.42 -1.95
C MET A 72 -1.36 1.55 -2.18
N ALA A 73 -2.19 1.44 -3.22
CA ALA A 73 -3.20 2.45 -3.53
C ALA A 73 -4.22 2.62 -2.39
N GLY A 74 -4.67 1.50 -1.81
CA GLY A 74 -5.55 1.52 -0.63
C GLY A 74 -4.88 2.16 0.57
N ALA A 75 -3.61 1.84 0.85
CA ALA A 75 -2.87 2.43 1.96
C ALA A 75 -2.72 3.97 1.83
N ASP A 76 -2.41 4.47 0.64
CA ASP A 76 -2.36 5.92 0.38
C ASP A 76 -3.73 6.59 0.59
N GLY A 77 -4.79 5.94 0.09
CA GLY A 77 -6.16 6.44 0.24
C GLY A 77 -6.62 6.47 1.70
N LEU A 78 -6.25 5.46 2.50
CA LEU A 78 -6.52 5.43 3.94
C LEU A 78 -5.80 6.55 4.68
N PHE A 79 -4.55 6.83 4.31
CA PHE A 79 -3.82 7.98 4.84
C PHE A 79 -4.55 9.29 4.51
N ILE A 80 -4.93 9.51 3.26
CA ILE A 80 -5.69 10.71 2.86
C ILE A 80 -7.02 10.80 3.60
N ALA A 81 -7.73 9.69 3.80
CA ALA A 81 -8.97 9.66 4.56
C ALA A 81 -8.76 10.14 6.02
N LYS A 82 -7.69 9.67 6.69
CA LYS A 82 -7.32 10.14 8.03
C LYS A 82 -6.97 11.64 8.05
N GLU A 83 -6.24 12.12 7.05
CA GLU A 83 -5.86 13.54 6.94
C GLU A 83 -7.07 14.46 6.76
N VAL A 84 -8.07 14.04 5.98
CA VAL A 84 -9.28 14.82 5.73
C VAL A 84 -10.26 14.72 6.92
N GLY A 85 -10.45 13.52 7.46
CA GLY A 85 -11.45 13.24 8.49
C GLY A 85 -10.97 13.38 9.94
N GLY A 86 -9.65 13.58 10.16
CA GLY A 86 -9.07 13.72 11.49
C GLY A 86 -9.39 12.55 12.40
N ASP A 87 -9.75 12.83 13.66
CA ASP A 87 -10.00 11.80 14.68
C ASP A 87 -11.30 11.02 14.49
N ALA A 88 -12.18 11.44 13.57
CA ALA A 88 -13.35 10.65 13.19
C ALA A 88 -12.98 9.38 12.38
N VAL A 89 -11.75 9.31 11.86
CA VAL A 89 -11.26 8.15 11.08
C VAL A 89 -10.37 7.27 11.95
N ASP A 90 -10.87 6.09 12.27
CA ASP A 90 -10.09 5.02 12.89
C ASP A 90 -9.18 4.36 11.84
N LEU A 91 -8.00 4.96 11.67
CA LEU A 91 -7.01 4.50 10.68
C LEU A 91 -6.55 3.07 10.96
N VAL A 92 -6.43 2.68 12.23
CA VAL A 92 -5.96 1.34 12.61
C VAL A 92 -6.98 0.29 12.18
N ALA A 93 -8.26 0.49 12.51
CA ALA A 93 -9.33 -0.41 12.11
C ALA A 93 -9.44 -0.53 10.58
N LEU A 94 -9.30 0.58 9.85
CA LEU A 94 -9.34 0.57 8.39
C LEU A 94 -8.14 -0.16 7.76
N PHE A 95 -6.94 -0.03 8.32
CA PHE A 95 -5.77 -0.79 7.85
C PHE A 95 -5.92 -2.29 8.13
N GLU A 96 -6.53 -2.67 9.25
CA GLU A 96 -6.84 -4.07 9.54
C GLU A 96 -7.85 -4.65 8.54
N LEU A 97 -8.91 -3.88 8.24
CA LEU A 97 -9.88 -4.26 7.22
C LEU A 97 -9.23 -4.39 5.84
N HIS A 98 -8.42 -3.40 5.45
CA HIS A 98 -7.68 -3.40 4.19
C HIS A 98 -6.78 -4.62 4.06
N ALA A 99 -5.99 -4.93 5.10
CA ALA A 99 -5.14 -6.11 5.13
C ALA A 99 -5.94 -7.41 4.96
N ARG A 100 -7.07 -7.57 5.65
CA ARG A 100 -7.92 -8.76 5.49
C ARG A 100 -8.44 -8.87 4.05
N ALA A 101 -8.95 -7.76 3.50
CA ALA A 101 -9.52 -7.73 2.15
C ALA A 101 -8.49 -8.09 1.06
N ILE A 102 -7.27 -7.55 1.13
CA ILE A 102 -6.22 -7.85 0.13
C ILE A 102 -5.72 -9.29 0.23
N TYR A 103 -5.60 -9.86 1.44
CA TYR A 103 -5.21 -11.27 1.62
C TYR A 103 -6.29 -12.22 1.10
N ASP A 104 -7.57 -11.95 1.39
CA ASP A 104 -8.67 -12.76 0.89
C ASP A 104 -8.76 -12.70 -0.64
N MET A 105 -8.50 -11.55 -1.24
CA MET A 105 -8.45 -11.38 -2.69
C MET A 105 -7.28 -12.17 -3.32
N ALA A 106 -6.09 -12.12 -2.73
CA ALA A 106 -4.95 -12.93 -3.19
C ALA A 106 -5.28 -14.43 -3.17
N ARG A 107 -5.93 -14.92 -2.10
CA ARG A 107 -6.39 -16.33 -2.01
C ARG A 107 -7.41 -16.67 -3.08
N ARG A 108 -8.38 -15.80 -3.36
CA ARG A 108 -9.39 -16.02 -4.41
C ARG A 108 -8.76 -16.19 -5.79
N PHE A 109 -7.73 -15.42 -6.13
CA PHE A 109 -7.00 -15.61 -7.39
C PHE A 109 -6.38 -17.00 -7.54
N VAL A 110 -5.90 -17.59 -6.45
CA VAL A 110 -5.39 -18.98 -6.46
C VAL A 110 -6.52 -19.97 -6.69
N GLU A 111 -7.64 -19.81 -5.98
CA GLU A 111 -8.77 -20.74 -6.08
C GLU A 111 -9.47 -20.68 -7.44
N GLU A 112 -9.66 -19.50 -8.02
CA GLU A 112 -10.24 -19.35 -9.37
C GLU A 112 -9.39 -20.00 -10.44
N ARG A 113 -8.07 -20.00 -10.27
CA ARG A 113 -7.14 -20.66 -11.18
C ARG A 113 -7.21 -22.19 -11.06
N LYS A 114 -7.41 -22.75 -9.87
CA LYS A 114 -7.59 -24.21 -9.68
C LYS A 114 -8.86 -24.74 -10.36
N LYS A 115 -9.85 -23.88 -10.58
CA LYS A 115 -11.12 -24.23 -11.24
C LYS A 115 -11.08 -24.11 -12.76
N ARG A 116 -10.01 -23.57 -13.33
CA ARG A 116 -9.77 -23.46 -14.77
C ARG A 116 -8.86 -24.58 -15.24
#